data_AF-A0A2E5NM45-F1
#
_entry.id   AF-A0A2E5NM45-F1
#
_cell.length_a   1.000
_cell.length_b   1.000
_cell.length_c   1.000
_cell.angle_alpha   90.00
_cell.angle_beta   90.00
_cell.angle_gamma   90.00
#
_symmetry.space_group_name_H-M   'P 1'
#
loop_
_entity.id
_entity.type
_entity.pdbx_description
1 polymer ?
#
loop_
_entity_poly.entity_id
_entity_poly.type
_entity_poly.pdbx_seq_one_letter_code
_entity_poly.pdbx_strand_id
1 'polypeptide(L)'
;MNSSRVMAVVFAALCSGPAFTQTWIDYYSSLDDFRIRAPGEFEVEEMAYPSEYGVVLPARKYNYSQGGDNYSVTVVDYTQAERLHEERDRNEAEYLLYWEIDIRASVAYAATSFRQRGGQVTYDAYHYIDRVEGHQLQITNENESRTYAAIYLHDSRLYIIEATVVPGSLPPGMFQQSLSFMDQNGERIRYENFLEASKVRRSCGEIQEGIACNDWTR
;
A
#
# COMPACT_ATOMS: atom_id res chain seq x y z
N MET A 1 19.44 -49.29 -63.45
CA MET A 1 20.13 -48.06 -63.01
C MET A 1 19.21 -47.36 -62.03
N ASN A 2 19.52 -47.51 -60.74
CA ASN A 2 18.65 -47.10 -59.64
C ASN A 2 18.70 -45.59 -59.42
N SER A 3 17.52 -44.98 -59.34
CA SER A 3 17.32 -43.59 -58.92
C SER A 3 17.39 -43.47 -57.41
N SER A 4 18.32 -42.66 -56.88
CA SER A 4 18.28 -42.20 -55.50
C SER A 4 17.97 -40.71 -55.49
N ARG A 5 16.74 -40.36 -55.07
CA ARG A 5 16.37 -38.99 -54.72
C ARG A 5 16.71 -38.76 -53.25
N VAL A 6 17.63 -37.84 -52.98
CA VAL A 6 17.96 -37.42 -51.61
C VAL A 6 16.97 -36.34 -51.21
N MET A 7 16.17 -36.59 -50.18
CA MET A 7 15.20 -35.66 -49.62
C MET A 7 15.85 -34.98 -48.41
N ALA A 8 16.20 -33.70 -48.54
CA ALA A 8 16.74 -32.91 -47.44
C ALA A 8 15.60 -32.47 -46.52
N VAL A 9 15.60 -32.94 -45.27
CA VAL A 9 14.69 -32.49 -44.22
C VAL A 9 15.36 -31.31 -43.51
N VAL A 10 14.79 -30.12 -43.68
CA VAL A 10 15.21 -28.90 -42.96
C VAL A 10 14.50 -28.90 -41.60
N PHE A 11 15.28 -29.07 -40.53
CA PHE A 11 14.80 -29.00 -39.16
C PHE A 11 14.70 -27.52 -38.76
N ALA A 12 13.50 -26.95 -38.75
CA ALA A 12 13.27 -25.59 -38.24
C ALA A 12 13.35 -25.61 -36.70
N ALA A 13 14.47 -25.14 -36.15
CA ALA A 13 14.63 -24.95 -34.72
C ALA A 13 13.69 -23.83 -34.24
N LEU A 14 12.66 -24.21 -33.48
CA LEU A 14 11.81 -23.28 -32.76
C LEU A 14 12.65 -22.60 -31.68
N CYS A 15 13.02 -21.34 -31.91
CA CYS A 15 13.61 -20.47 -30.89
C CYS A 15 12.57 -20.28 -29.77
N SER A 16 12.65 -21.13 -28.75
CA SER A 16 11.94 -20.94 -27.49
C SER A 16 12.68 -19.83 -26.73
N GLY A 17 12.27 -18.57 -26.94
CA GLY A 17 12.76 -17.46 -26.12
C GLY A 17 12.40 -17.69 -24.65
N PRO A 18 13.17 -17.16 -23.69
CA PRO A 18 12.82 -17.26 -22.29
C PRO A 18 11.44 -16.61 -22.07
N ALA A 19 10.46 -17.44 -21.72
CA ALA A 19 9.23 -16.94 -21.14
C ALA A 19 9.59 -16.45 -19.74
N PHE A 20 9.63 -15.13 -19.54
CA PHE A 20 9.59 -14.58 -18.19
C PHE A 20 8.24 -14.98 -17.61
N THR A 21 8.21 -16.03 -16.80
CA THR A 21 7.08 -16.27 -15.93
C THR A 21 7.05 -15.08 -14.96
N GLN A 22 5.98 -14.29 -14.98
CA GLN A 22 5.68 -13.33 -13.90
C GLN A 22 5.46 -14.14 -12.63
N THR A 23 6.55 -14.47 -11.96
CA THR A 23 6.49 -15.15 -10.68
C THR A 23 6.20 -14.08 -9.64
N TRP A 24 4.97 -14.07 -9.16
CA TRP A 24 4.59 -13.24 -8.02
C TRP A 24 5.46 -13.60 -6.82
N ILE A 25 6.22 -12.62 -6.33
CA ILE A 25 7.08 -12.75 -5.15
C ILE A 25 6.30 -12.40 -3.89
N ASP A 26 6.80 -12.87 -2.75
CA ASP A 26 6.35 -12.43 -1.43
C ASP A 26 7.29 -11.30 -0.98
N TYR A 27 6.91 -10.05 -1.28
CA TYR A 27 7.74 -8.88 -0.97
C TYR A 27 7.56 -8.50 0.49
N TYR A 28 8.65 -8.31 1.22
CA TYR A 28 8.65 -7.89 2.61
C TYR A 28 9.49 -6.62 2.77
N SER A 29 8.89 -5.58 3.34
CA SER A 29 9.61 -4.39 3.79
C SER A 29 9.77 -4.43 5.30
N SER A 30 11.01 -4.59 5.77
CA SER A 30 11.37 -4.41 7.18
C SER A 30 11.48 -2.95 7.59
N LEU A 31 11.40 -2.02 6.63
CA LEU A 31 11.49 -0.58 6.89
C LEU A 31 10.13 0.01 7.27
N ASP A 32 9.06 -0.55 6.71
CA ASP A 32 7.68 -0.09 6.85
C ASP A 32 6.74 -1.19 7.37
N ASP A 33 7.30 -2.29 7.86
CA ASP A 33 6.58 -3.35 8.57
C ASP A 33 5.38 -3.94 7.79
N PHE A 34 5.56 -4.23 6.51
CA PHE A 34 4.53 -4.86 5.70
C PHE A 34 5.06 -5.96 4.78
N ARG A 35 4.15 -6.87 4.41
CA ARG A 35 4.36 -7.87 3.39
C ARG A 35 3.23 -7.82 2.37
N ILE A 36 3.52 -8.08 1.10
CA ILE A 36 2.54 -8.08 0.02
C ILE A 36 2.96 -9.02 -1.12
N ARG A 37 2.00 -9.63 -1.81
CA ARG A 37 2.30 -10.37 -3.04
C ARG A 37 2.54 -9.35 -4.15
N ALA A 38 3.73 -9.34 -4.75
CA ALA A 38 4.11 -8.37 -5.77
C ALA A 38 4.46 -9.07 -7.10
N PRO A 39 4.23 -8.42 -8.26
CA PRO A 39 4.61 -8.96 -9.57
C PRO A 39 6.13 -9.02 -9.81
N GLY A 40 6.91 -8.33 -8.98
CA GLY A 40 8.37 -8.30 -9.02
C GLY A 40 8.92 -7.44 -7.87
N GLU A 41 10.22 -7.21 -7.87
CA GLU A 41 10.87 -6.31 -6.91
C GLU A 41 10.42 -4.87 -7.11
N PHE A 42 10.17 -4.15 -6.02
CA PHE A 42 9.79 -2.75 -6.08
C PHE A 42 11.01 -1.83 -6.19
N GLU A 43 10.88 -0.80 -7.01
CA GLU A 43 11.68 0.41 -6.90
C GLU A 43 11.17 1.20 -5.69
N VAL A 44 12.09 1.62 -4.81
CA VAL A 44 11.75 2.29 -3.56
C VAL A 44 12.23 3.74 -3.60
N GLU A 45 11.31 4.67 -3.36
CA GLU A 45 11.61 6.10 -3.30
C GLU A 45 11.06 6.72 -2.00
N GLU A 46 11.83 7.61 -1.39
CA GLU A 46 11.35 8.48 -0.31
C GLU A 46 10.65 9.69 -0.93
N MET A 47 9.56 10.12 -0.31
CA MET A 47 8.77 11.25 -0.78
C MET A 47 8.13 12.02 0.39
N ALA A 48 7.72 13.25 0.09
CA ALA A 48 6.92 14.07 0.98
C ALA A 48 5.42 13.85 0.69
N TYR A 49 4.61 13.70 1.74
CA TYR A 49 3.17 13.52 1.62
C TYR A 49 2.40 14.65 2.34
N PRO A 50 1.64 15.49 1.61
CA PRO A 50 0.80 16.51 2.23
C PRO A 50 -0.44 15.85 2.87
N SER A 51 -0.57 16.03 4.17
CA SER A 51 -1.73 15.58 4.95
C SER A 51 -2.95 16.48 4.73
N GLU A 52 -4.14 16.00 5.13
CA GLU A 52 -5.39 16.78 5.04
C GLU A 52 -5.32 18.05 5.88
N TYR A 53 -4.70 17.93 7.07
CA TYR A 53 -4.64 19.03 8.02
C TYR A 53 -3.35 19.82 7.91
N GLY A 54 -2.66 19.78 6.76
CA GLY A 54 -1.68 20.79 6.35
C GLY A 54 -0.28 20.67 6.96
N VAL A 55 0.09 19.50 7.48
CA VAL A 55 1.50 19.14 7.70
C VAL A 55 2.02 18.30 6.53
N VAL A 56 3.33 18.31 6.34
CA VAL A 56 4.01 17.48 5.34
C VAL A 56 4.70 16.33 6.07
N LEU A 57 4.36 15.10 5.69
CA LEU A 57 4.81 13.89 6.36
C LEU A 57 5.86 13.17 5.51
N PRO A 58 6.83 12.49 6.12
CA PRO A 58 7.69 11.57 5.40
C PRO A 58 6.87 10.36 4.93
N ALA A 59 7.16 9.90 3.71
CA ALA A 59 6.55 8.72 3.14
C ALA A 59 7.54 7.96 2.27
N ARG A 60 7.26 6.67 2.03
CA ARG A 60 7.97 5.84 1.06
C ARG A 60 7.00 5.24 0.08
N LYS A 61 7.38 5.24 -1.20
CA LYS A 61 6.64 4.58 -2.26
C LYS A 61 7.46 3.42 -2.80
N TYR A 62 6.82 2.27 -2.83
CA TYR A 62 7.28 1.02 -3.43
C TYR A 62 6.53 0.88 -4.74
N ASN A 63 7.21 0.89 -5.88
CA ASN A 63 6.57 0.92 -7.19
C ASN A 63 7.12 -0.16 -8.14
N TYR A 64 6.24 -0.79 -8.90
CA TYR A 64 6.58 -1.68 -9.99
C TYR A 64 5.72 -1.33 -11.19
N SER A 65 6.35 -1.12 -12.35
CA SER A 65 5.64 -0.83 -13.59
C SER A 65 6.12 -1.76 -14.70
N GLN A 66 5.18 -2.39 -15.41
CA GLN A 66 5.50 -3.24 -16.57
C GLN A 66 4.34 -3.24 -17.57
N GLY A 67 4.65 -3.01 -18.84
CA GLY A 67 3.65 -3.15 -19.92
C GLY A 67 2.45 -2.20 -19.81
N GLY A 68 2.59 -1.08 -19.09
CA GLY A 68 1.50 -0.13 -18.82
C GLY A 68 0.74 -0.42 -17.53
N ASP A 69 0.93 -1.59 -16.91
CA ASP A 69 0.43 -1.86 -15.57
C ASP A 69 1.35 -1.22 -14.53
N ASN A 70 0.75 -0.71 -13.45
CA ASN A 70 1.45 -0.11 -12.32
C ASN A 70 0.93 -0.68 -11.00
N TYR A 71 1.84 -1.07 -10.12
CA TYR A 71 1.55 -1.60 -8.79
C TYR A 71 2.38 -0.84 -7.78
N SER A 72 1.75 -0.31 -6.73
CA SER A 72 2.46 0.41 -5.69
C SER A 72 1.89 0.22 -4.30
N VAL A 73 2.77 0.34 -3.32
CA VAL A 73 2.44 0.56 -1.92
C VAL A 73 3.07 1.89 -1.51
N THR A 74 2.28 2.83 -1.02
CA THR A 74 2.78 4.05 -0.37
C THR A 74 2.53 3.93 1.12
N VAL A 75 3.58 4.13 1.92
CA VAL A 75 3.50 4.17 3.39
C VAL A 75 3.80 5.58 3.85
N VAL A 76 2.82 6.23 4.49
CA VAL A 76 2.97 7.57 5.07
C VAL A 76 3.15 7.42 6.57
N ASP A 77 4.24 7.98 7.09
CA ASP A 77 4.59 7.89 8.50
C ASP A 77 4.04 9.08 9.28
N TYR A 78 2.95 8.84 10.02
CA TYR A 78 2.34 9.81 10.91
C TYR A 78 2.87 9.73 12.35
N THR A 79 3.89 8.93 12.65
CA THR A 79 4.39 8.76 14.03
C THR A 79 4.91 10.08 14.64
N GLN A 80 5.27 11.05 13.81
CA GLN A 80 5.70 12.39 14.22
C GLN A 80 4.64 13.48 14.00
N ALA A 81 3.39 13.11 13.70
CA ALA A 81 2.34 14.07 13.38
C ALA A 81 2.11 15.09 14.50
N GLU A 82 2.09 14.66 15.77
CA GLU A 82 1.93 15.56 16.93
C GLU A 82 2.98 16.69 16.91
N ARG A 83 4.27 16.31 16.88
CA ARG A 83 5.39 17.25 16.79
C ARG A 83 5.29 18.18 15.57
N LEU A 84 4.98 17.63 14.40
CA LEU A 84 4.91 18.42 13.15
C LEU A 84 3.75 19.42 13.15
N HIS A 85 2.62 19.07 13.78
CA HIS A 85 1.49 20.00 13.96
C HIS A 85 1.81 21.08 15.00
N GLU A 86 2.56 20.75 16.05
CA GLU A 86 3.02 21.73 17.06
C GLU A 86 4.03 22.74 16.51
N GLU A 87 4.93 22.29 15.63
CA GLU A 87 5.98 23.12 15.02
C GLU A 87 5.46 24.07 13.92
N ARG A 88 4.27 23.82 13.38
CA ARG A 88 3.66 24.68 12.36
C ARG A 88 3.14 25.96 12.99
N ASP A 89 3.17 27.07 12.25
CA ASP A 89 2.42 28.28 12.58
C ASP A 89 0.93 27.94 12.68
N ARG A 90 0.44 27.79 13.92
CA ARG A 90 -0.97 27.54 14.21
C ARG A 90 -1.79 28.81 14.06
N ASN A 91 -2.95 28.70 13.42
CA ASN A 91 -3.97 29.72 13.58
C ASN A 91 -4.58 29.63 15.00
N GLU A 92 -4.95 30.76 15.63
CA GLU A 92 -5.56 30.79 16.97
C GLU A 92 -6.87 29.98 17.08
N ALA A 93 -7.50 29.67 15.95
CA ALA A 93 -8.71 28.85 15.86
C ALA A 93 -8.46 27.33 15.78
N GLU A 94 -7.20 26.87 15.81
CA GLU A 94 -6.87 25.45 15.68
C GLU A 94 -7.13 24.66 16.97
N TYR A 95 -7.75 23.48 16.82
CA TYR A 95 -8.09 22.60 17.92
C TYR A 95 -6.87 21.73 18.33
N LEU A 96 -6.65 21.56 19.63
CA LEU A 96 -5.46 20.89 20.19
C LEU A 96 -5.22 19.46 19.69
N LEU A 97 -6.26 18.76 19.21
CA LEU A 97 -6.16 17.38 18.73
C LEU A 97 -6.16 17.26 17.20
N TYR A 98 -5.86 18.33 16.45
CA TYR A 98 -5.77 18.25 14.99
C TYR A 98 -4.76 17.24 14.49
N TRP A 99 -3.64 17.04 15.21
CA TRP A 99 -2.69 15.99 14.86
C TRP A 99 -3.33 14.59 14.90
N GLU A 100 -4.16 14.29 15.90
CA GLU A 100 -4.80 12.98 16.04
C GLU A 100 -5.94 12.82 15.03
N ILE A 101 -6.71 13.90 14.82
CA ILE A 101 -7.76 13.93 13.80
C ILE A 101 -7.17 13.66 12.41
N ASP A 102 -6.04 14.27 12.07
CA ASP A 102 -5.35 14.09 10.80
C ASP A 102 -4.93 12.63 10.57
N ILE A 103 -4.35 11.99 11.60
CA ILE A 103 -4.05 10.54 11.55
C ILE A 103 -5.32 9.74 11.27
N ARG A 104 -6.39 9.99 12.03
CA ARG A 104 -7.65 9.21 11.93
C ARG A 104 -8.40 9.46 10.63
N ALA A 105 -8.35 10.67 10.08
CA ALA A 105 -9.01 11.07 8.85
C ALA A 105 -8.25 10.63 7.59
N SER A 106 -6.96 10.31 7.72
CA SER A 106 -6.05 9.98 6.62
C SER A 106 -6.58 8.94 5.62
N VAL A 107 -7.30 7.91 6.08
CA VAL A 107 -7.96 6.92 5.21
C VAL A 107 -9.03 7.56 4.32
N ALA A 108 -9.89 8.37 4.92
CA ALA A 108 -10.97 9.06 4.21
C ALA A 108 -10.43 10.12 3.26
N TYR A 109 -9.37 10.83 3.66
CA TYR A 109 -8.67 11.80 2.83
C TYR A 109 -8.06 11.13 1.60
N ALA A 110 -7.26 10.06 1.78
CA ALA A 110 -6.68 9.32 0.66
C ALA A 110 -7.76 8.78 -0.30
N ALA A 111 -8.86 8.24 0.25
CA ALA A 111 -10.01 7.81 -0.55
C ALA A 111 -10.63 8.96 -1.35
N THR A 112 -10.74 10.15 -0.76
CA THR A 112 -11.20 11.36 -1.44
C THR A 112 -10.25 11.78 -2.57
N SER A 113 -8.94 11.72 -2.33
CA SER A 113 -7.94 12.00 -3.38
C SER A 113 -8.09 11.06 -4.58
N PHE A 114 -8.39 9.77 -4.38
CA PHE A 114 -8.70 8.84 -5.47
C PHE A 114 -9.95 9.24 -6.24
N ARG A 115 -11.06 9.54 -5.55
CA ARG A 115 -12.32 9.96 -6.20
C ARG A 115 -12.14 11.23 -7.04
N GLN A 116 -11.29 12.15 -6.59
CA GLN A 116 -11.00 13.40 -7.29
C GLN A 116 -10.16 13.21 -8.56
N ARG A 117 -9.53 12.04 -8.78
CA ARG A 117 -8.81 11.74 -10.04
C ARG A 117 -9.75 11.58 -11.24
N GLY A 118 -11.06 11.43 -11.02
CA GLY A 118 -12.06 11.21 -12.08
C GLY A 118 -12.28 9.73 -12.40
N GLY A 119 -12.97 9.46 -13.52
CA GLY A 119 -13.40 8.11 -13.91
C GLY A 119 -14.68 7.64 -13.21
N GLN A 120 -15.13 6.43 -13.55
CA GLN A 120 -16.29 5.80 -12.95
C GLN A 120 -15.89 4.97 -11.74
N VAL A 121 -16.31 5.38 -10.55
CA VAL A 121 -16.19 4.57 -9.33
C VAL A 121 -17.12 3.36 -9.47
N THR A 122 -16.55 2.15 -9.47
CA THR A 122 -17.27 0.88 -9.61
C THR A 122 -17.38 0.12 -8.30
N TYR A 123 -16.56 0.45 -7.30
CA TYR A 123 -16.65 -0.03 -5.93
C TYR A 123 -16.10 1.02 -4.97
N ASP A 124 -16.75 1.22 -3.84
CA ASP A 124 -16.38 2.20 -2.83
C ASP A 124 -17.00 1.81 -1.48
N ALA A 125 -16.22 1.13 -0.63
CA ALA A 125 -16.75 0.61 0.62
C ALA A 125 -15.69 0.36 1.69
N TYR A 126 -16.17 0.24 2.92
CA TYR A 126 -15.41 -0.28 4.06
C TYR A 126 -14.78 -1.63 3.72
N HIS A 127 -13.55 -1.83 4.18
CA HIS A 127 -12.84 -3.10 4.11
C HIS A 127 -11.99 -3.31 5.36
N TYR A 128 -11.42 -4.49 5.51
CA TYR A 128 -10.43 -4.79 6.54
C TYR A 128 -9.51 -5.94 6.10
N ILE A 129 -8.28 -5.96 6.61
CA ILE A 129 -7.35 -7.10 6.49
C ILE A 129 -6.73 -7.30 7.86
N ASP A 130 -6.59 -8.55 8.31
CA ASP A 130 -6.01 -8.88 9.62
C ASP A 130 -6.69 -8.12 10.79
N ARG A 131 -7.98 -7.79 10.61
CA ARG A 131 -8.81 -6.96 11.51
C ARG A 131 -8.32 -5.51 11.68
N VAL A 132 -7.37 -5.07 10.85
CA VAL A 132 -7.08 -3.64 10.63
C VAL A 132 -8.12 -3.09 9.66
N GLU A 133 -8.89 -2.14 10.14
CA GLU A 133 -9.93 -1.48 9.35
C GLU A 133 -9.32 -0.60 8.26
N GLY A 134 -10.04 -0.50 7.14
CA GLY A 134 -9.62 0.30 6.01
C GLY A 134 -10.75 0.54 5.02
N HIS A 135 -10.35 0.88 3.80
CA HIS A 135 -11.26 1.29 2.75
C HIS A 135 -10.80 0.74 1.40
N GLN A 136 -11.72 0.28 0.57
CA GLN A 136 -11.42 -0.17 -0.79
C GLN A 136 -12.16 0.68 -1.82
N LEU A 137 -11.47 0.94 -2.92
CA LEU A 137 -11.95 1.71 -4.06
C LEU A 137 -11.58 1.00 -5.36
N GLN A 138 -12.50 0.98 -6.32
CA GLN A 138 -12.23 0.54 -7.68
C GLN A 138 -12.76 1.60 -8.63
N ILE A 139 -11.93 1.97 -9.60
CA ILE A 139 -12.20 3.04 -10.55
C ILE A 139 -11.89 2.51 -11.95
N THR A 140 -12.85 2.64 -12.86
CA THR A 140 -12.59 2.56 -14.30
C THR A 140 -12.23 3.96 -14.76
N ASN A 141 -10.97 4.16 -15.14
CA ASN A 141 -10.43 5.45 -15.56
C ASN A 141 -10.94 5.83 -16.96
N GLU A 142 -10.77 7.10 -17.34
CA GLU A 142 -11.23 7.62 -18.64
C GLU A 142 -10.59 6.90 -19.84
N ASN A 143 -9.36 6.42 -19.69
CA ASN A 143 -8.65 5.62 -20.69
C ASN A 143 -8.97 4.11 -20.62
N GLU A 144 -10.05 3.74 -19.93
CA GLU A 144 -10.51 2.37 -19.70
C GLU A 144 -9.58 1.47 -18.87
N SER A 145 -8.43 1.99 -18.40
CA SER A 145 -7.63 1.30 -17.39
C SER A 145 -8.43 1.18 -16.08
N ARG A 146 -8.08 0.19 -15.24
CA ARG A 146 -8.76 -0.03 -13.96
C ARG A 146 -7.80 0.13 -12.81
N THR A 147 -8.13 1.05 -11.90
CA THR A 147 -7.42 1.26 -10.64
C THR A 147 -8.17 0.56 -9.52
N TYR A 148 -7.45 -0.27 -8.76
CA TYR A 148 -7.91 -0.92 -7.54
C TYR A 148 -7.04 -0.39 -6.41
N ALA A 149 -7.68 0.17 -5.39
CA ALA A 149 -7.00 0.73 -4.25
C ALA A 149 -7.54 0.15 -2.94
N ALA A 150 -6.64 -0.09 -1.99
CA ALA A 150 -6.97 -0.39 -0.61
C ALA A 150 -6.14 0.49 0.33
N ILE A 151 -6.78 1.02 1.35
CA ILE A 151 -6.20 2.03 2.24
C ILE A 151 -6.40 1.57 3.68
N TYR A 152 -5.32 1.45 4.44
CA TYR A 152 -5.35 0.98 5.83
C TYR A 152 -4.53 1.88 6.73
N LEU A 153 -5.02 2.10 7.96
CA LEU A 153 -4.31 2.85 8.98
C LEU A 153 -3.96 1.90 10.13
N HIS A 154 -2.67 1.73 10.38
CA HIS A 154 -2.17 0.85 11.42
C HIS A 154 -1.01 1.52 12.14
N ASP A 155 -1.15 1.68 13.45
CA ASP A 155 -0.12 2.19 14.36
C ASP A 155 0.53 3.51 13.89
N SER A 156 -0.31 4.50 13.55
CA SER A 156 0.11 5.80 12.97
C SER A 156 0.88 5.71 11.66
N ARG A 157 0.67 4.65 10.86
CA ARG A 157 1.13 4.57 9.47
C ARG A 157 -0.04 4.33 8.53
N LEU A 158 -0.13 5.14 7.48
CA LEU A 158 -1.13 4.99 6.44
C LEU A 158 -0.52 4.19 5.29
N TYR A 159 -1.11 3.05 4.98
CA TYR A 159 -0.75 2.17 3.87
C TYR A 159 -1.75 2.37 2.74
N ILE A 160 -1.29 2.87 1.60
CA ILE A 160 -2.07 3.05 0.38
C ILE A 160 -1.56 2.06 -0.66
N ILE A 161 -2.37 1.06 -0.97
CA ILE A 161 -2.08 0.03 -1.96
C ILE A 161 -2.85 0.42 -3.22
N GLU A 162 -2.15 0.51 -4.34
CA GLU A 162 -2.74 0.92 -5.61
C GLU A 162 -2.23 -0.01 -6.72
N ALA A 163 -3.15 -0.55 -7.51
CA ALA A 163 -2.81 -1.20 -8.77
C ALA A 163 -3.66 -0.63 -9.90
N THR A 164 -3.03 -0.16 -10.95
CA THR A 164 -3.67 0.30 -12.18
C THR A 164 -3.26 -0.61 -13.32
N VAL A 165 -4.21 -1.29 -13.94
CA VAL A 165 -3.95 -2.20 -15.07
C VAL A 165 -4.58 -1.70 -16.35
N VAL A 166 -3.94 -1.98 -17.48
CA VAL A 166 -4.43 -1.59 -18.81
C VAL A 166 -5.78 -2.24 -19.15
N PRO A 167 -6.53 -1.70 -20.13
CA PRO A 167 -7.78 -2.29 -20.58
C PRO A 167 -7.59 -3.76 -21.01
N GLY A 168 -8.54 -4.63 -20.65
CA GLY A 168 -8.50 -6.05 -21.01
C GLY A 168 -7.63 -6.96 -20.14
N SER A 169 -6.79 -6.42 -19.24
CA SER A 169 -6.03 -7.22 -18.26
C SER A 169 -6.96 -7.96 -17.26
N LEU A 170 -6.42 -8.84 -16.43
CA LEU A 170 -7.19 -9.35 -15.28
C LEU A 170 -7.28 -8.24 -14.21
N PRO A 171 -8.42 -8.11 -13.49
CA PRO A 171 -8.50 -7.19 -12.36
C PRO A 171 -7.41 -7.50 -11.31
N PRO A 172 -6.67 -6.50 -10.79
CA PRO A 172 -5.57 -6.71 -9.86
C PRO A 172 -6.06 -6.90 -8.40
N GLY A 173 -7.23 -7.53 -8.22
CA GLY A 173 -7.88 -7.68 -6.91
C GLY A 173 -7.04 -8.45 -5.89
N MET A 174 -6.20 -9.38 -6.34
CA MET A 174 -5.28 -10.12 -5.48
C MET A 174 -4.20 -9.21 -4.87
N PHE A 175 -3.71 -8.22 -5.61
CA PHE A 175 -2.69 -7.30 -5.11
C PHE A 175 -3.20 -6.53 -3.89
N GLN A 176 -4.35 -5.84 -4.04
CA GLN A 176 -4.97 -5.04 -2.98
C GLN A 176 -5.42 -5.85 -1.74
N GLN A 177 -5.63 -7.17 -1.87
CA GLN A 177 -6.07 -8.05 -0.79
C GLN A 177 -4.93 -8.84 -0.12
N SER A 178 -3.70 -8.74 -0.64
CA SER A 178 -2.57 -9.57 -0.19
C SER A 178 -1.67 -8.93 0.86
N LEU A 179 -2.00 -7.71 1.31
CA LEU A 179 -1.25 -7.03 2.37
C LEU A 179 -1.27 -7.87 3.66
N SER A 180 -0.16 -7.86 4.39
CA SER A 180 -0.09 -8.30 5.77
C SER A 180 0.76 -7.30 6.56
N PHE A 181 0.31 -6.97 7.77
CA PHE A 181 1.06 -6.14 8.69
C PHE A 181 2.08 -6.99 9.43
N MET A 182 3.26 -6.45 9.64
CA MET A 182 4.35 -7.14 10.30
C MET A 182 4.67 -6.40 11.61
N ASP A 183 5.15 -7.13 12.62
CA ASP A 183 5.69 -6.52 13.81
C ASP A 183 7.18 -6.19 13.64
N GLN A 184 7.78 -5.57 14.66
CA GLN A 184 9.19 -5.22 14.70
C GLN A 184 10.17 -6.41 14.58
N ASN A 185 9.68 -7.64 14.81
CA ASN A 185 10.47 -8.87 14.65
C ASN A 185 10.31 -9.49 13.25
N GLY A 186 9.47 -8.90 12.39
CA GLY A 186 9.13 -9.43 11.08
C GLY A 186 8.13 -10.58 11.12
N GLU A 187 7.36 -10.71 12.20
CA GLU A 187 6.26 -11.67 12.32
C GLU A 187 4.94 -11.03 11.89
N ARG A 188 4.04 -11.81 11.27
CA ARG A 188 2.76 -11.29 10.82
C ARG A 188 1.87 -10.97 12.01
N ILE A 189 1.35 -9.75 12.06
CA ILE A 189 0.34 -9.34 13.01
C ILE A 189 -1.01 -9.88 12.58
N ARG A 190 -1.68 -10.58 13.48
CA ARG A 190 -3.07 -10.99 13.33
C ARG A 190 -3.79 -10.79 14.66
N TYR A 191 -4.50 -9.68 14.78
CA TYR A 191 -5.32 -9.36 15.95
C TYR A 191 -6.38 -10.43 16.18
N GLU A 192 -6.88 -10.61 17.40
CA GLU A 192 -8.05 -11.47 17.67
C GLU A 192 -9.37 -10.71 17.54
N ASN A 193 -9.36 -9.40 17.80
CA ASN A 193 -10.55 -8.55 17.74
C ASN A 193 -10.23 -7.19 17.11
N PHE A 194 -11.23 -6.54 16.50
CA PHE A 194 -11.07 -5.20 15.91
C PHE A 194 -10.66 -4.12 16.91
N LEU A 195 -11.01 -4.29 18.19
CA LEU A 195 -10.69 -3.35 19.26
C LEU A 195 -9.18 -3.33 19.60
N GLU A 196 -8.43 -4.35 19.19
CA GLU A 196 -7.00 -4.47 19.47
C GLU A 196 -6.13 -3.77 18.43
N ALA A 197 -6.65 -3.55 17.22
CA ALA A 197 -5.92 -2.88 16.15
C ALA A 197 -5.77 -1.39 16.45
N SER A 198 -4.55 -0.98 16.81
CA SER A 198 -4.24 0.43 17.05
C SER A 198 -4.23 1.22 15.74
N LYS A 199 -4.99 2.32 15.70
CA LYS A 199 -4.93 3.31 14.59
C LYS A 199 -3.88 4.38 14.84
N VAL A 200 -3.75 4.81 16.10
CA VAL A 200 -2.89 5.91 16.53
C VAL A 200 -1.91 5.36 17.56
N ARG A 201 -0.62 5.37 17.22
CA ARG A 201 0.46 5.14 18.18
C ARG A 201 0.46 6.27 19.20
N ARG A 202 0.34 5.95 20.49
CA ARG A 202 0.58 6.94 21.53
C ARG A 202 2.07 7.23 21.59
N SER A 203 2.46 8.51 21.60
CA SER A 203 3.82 8.87 21.95
C SER A 203 4.06 8.36 23.37
N CYS A 204 5.05 7.48 23.55
CA CYS A 204 5.60 7.24 24.87
C CYS A 204 6.31 8.56 25.21
N GLY A 205 5.62 9.48 25.89
CA GLY A 205 6.25 10.67 26.46
C GLY A 205 7.48 10.25 27.27
N GLU A 206 8.47 11.15 27.36
CA GLU A 206 9.76 10.92 28.04
C GLU A 206 9.62 9.91 29.19
N ILE A 207 10.28 8.77 28.99
CA ILE A 207 10.25 7.56 29.80
C ILE A 207 10.29 7.92 31.29
N GLN A 208 9.17 7.76 32.00
CA GLN A 208 9.27 7.40 33.41
C GLN A 208 9.77 5.95 33.43
N GLU A 209 11.03 5.78 33.82
CA GLU A 209 11.69 4.47 33.92
C GLU A 209 10.77 3.45 34.61
N GLY A 210 10.50 2.34 33.91
CA GLY A 210 9.96 1.12 34.54
C GLY A 210 8.52 0.74 34.22
N ILE A 211 7.79 1.48 33.38
CA ILE A 211 6.46 1.06 32.89
C ILE A 211 6.57 0.76 31.39
N ALA A 212 6.48 -0.52 31.02
CA ALA A 212 6.33 -0.90 29.62
C ALA A 212 5.03 -0.26 29.08
N CYS A 213 5.09 0.40 27.92
CA CYS A 213 3.99 1.18 27.30
C CYS A 213 2.68 0.38 27.04
N ASN A 214 2.59 -0.88 27.49
CA ASN A 214 1.58 -1.85 27.07
C ASN A 214 0.82 -2.50 28.26
N ASP A 215 1.07 -2.14 29.52
CA ASP A 215 0.36 -2.75 30.66
C ASP A 215 -0.97 -2.03 30.94
N TRP A 216 -2.05 -2.54 30.31
CA TRP A 216 -3.43 -2.10 30.59
C TRP A 216 -4.17 -3.16 31.40
N THR A 217 -3.71 -3.37 32.64
CA THR A 217 -4.54 -3.92 33.72
C THR A 217 -4.72 -2.90 34.84
N ARG A 218 -5.51 -1.84 34.57
CA ARG A 218 -6.29 -1.13 35.58
C ARG A 218 -7.38 -0.24 34.98
#